data_AF-A0A382VRV1-F1
#
_entry.id   AF-A0A382VRV1-F1
#
_cell.length_a   1.000
_cell.length_b   1.000
_cell.length_c   1.000
_cell.angle_alpha   90.00
_cell.angle_beta   90.00
_cell.angle_gamma   90.00
#
_symmetry.space_group_name_H-M   'P 1'
#
loop_
_entity.id
_entity.type
_entity.pdbx_description
1 polymer ?
#
loop_
_entity_poly.entity_id
_entity_poly.type
_entity_poly.pdbx_seq_one_letter_code
_entity_poly.pdbx_strand_id
1 'polypeptide(L)'
;MKDENVEFLISSDLEKNTEFEIPNEYIIMEFSQLVEKCDVLFAIGGDGTILSTVRRLEKNMKPIMGIHIGGLGFLSECRENNLKESINSILNNEYLISQRMLLEVQVSPPNNVNQTLWALNDIVIDHGPSARLLKAEVQVSNHYLNTFEGDGVIFST
;
A
#
# COMPACT_ATOMS: atom_id res chain seq x y z
N MET A 1 26.15 0.18 9.49
CA MET A 1 26.23 -0.92 8.50
C MET A 1 26.51 -0.27 7.16
N LYS A 2 27.78 -0.20 6.75
CA LYS A 2 28.15 0.11 5.36
C LYS A 2 28.65 -1.22 4.80
N ASP A 3 27.70 -2.05 4.39
CA ASP A 3 28.02 -3.14 3.48
C ASP A 3 28.11 -2.51 2.09
N GLU A 4 29.16 -2.77 1.34
CA GLU A 4 29.47 -2.04 0.07
C GLU A 4 28.42 -2.28 -1.04
N ASN A 5 27.44 -3.15 -0.80
CA ASN A 5 26.42 -3.58 -1.77
C ASN A 5 25.00 -3.09 -1.46
N VAL A 6 24.79 -2.22 -0.47
CA VAL A 6 23.44 -1.78 -0.06
C VAL A 6 23.34 -0.26 -0.10
N GLU A 7 22.36 0.23 -0.84
CA GLU A 7 22.02 1.65 -0.92
C GLU A 7 20.68 1.90 -0.22
N PHE A 8 20.64 2.90 0.66
CA PHE A 8 19.41 3.33 1.34
C PHE A 8 18.88 4.59 0.68
N LEU A 9 17.67 4.50 0.14
CA LEU A 9 16.94 5.60 -0.47
C LEU A 9 15.79 6.02 0.44
N ILE A 10 15.54 7.32 0.57
CA ILE A 10 14.48 7.87 1.41
C ILE A 10 13.46 8.60 0.52
N SER A 11 12.17 8.33 0.75
CA SER A 11 11.10 9.08 0.08
C SER A 11 11.03 10.50 0.62
N SER A 12 10.86 11.50 -0.26
CA SER A 12 10.60 12.90 0.09
C SER A 12 9.36 13.07 0.98
N ASP A 13 8.47 12.07 1.07
CA ASP A 13 7.37 12.07 2.03
C ASP A 13 7.81 12.24 3.49
N LEU A 14 9.00 11.75 3.86
CA LEU A 14 9.51 11.90 5.23
C LEU A 14 9.85 13.35 5.56
N GLU A 15 10.18 14.19 4.57
CA GLU A 15 10.47 15.62 4.78
C GLU A 15 9.25 16.41 5.28
N LYS A 16 8.04 15.86 5.12
CA LYS A 16 6.81 16.44 5.66
C LYS A 16 6.75 16.35 7.19
N ASN A 17 7.54 15.47 7.80
CA ASN A 17 7.62 15.35 9.25
C ASN A 17 8.78 16.22 9.78
N THR A 18 8.44 17.23 10.57
CA THR A 18 9.41 18.18 11.15
C THR A 18 10.00 17.72 12.48
N GLU A 19 9.59 16.56 13.01
CA GLU A 19 10.03 16.07 14.33
C GLU A 19 11.44 15.46 14.33
N PHE A 20 12.01 15.18 13.16
CA PHE A 20 13.37 14.66 13.05
C PHE A 20 14.06 15.21 11.81
N GLU A 21 15.39 15.33 11.89
CA GLU A 21 16.24 15.69 10.75
C GLU A 21 16.75 14.43 10.08
N ILE A 22 16.63 14.37 8.75
CA ILE A 22 17.20 13.30 7.94
C ILE A 22 18.70 13.61 7.76
N PRO A 23 19.61 12.68 8.12
CA PRO A 23 21.03 12.90 7.92
C PRO A 23 21.39 13.12 6.44
N ASN A 24 22.26 14.10 6.17
CA ASN A 24 22.60 14.54 4.81
C ASN A 24 23.28 13.47 3.94
N GLU A 25 23.76 12.38 4.53
CA GLU A 25 24.33 11.25 3.81
C GLU A 25 23.30 10.40 3.04
N TYR A 26 22.01 10.53 3.36
CA TYR A 26 20.95 9.78 2.69
C TYR A 26 20.43 10.50 1.46
N ILE A 27 20.17 9.73 0.40
CA ILE A 27 19.58 10.26 -0.83
C ILE A 27 18.07 10.32 -0.65
N ILE A 28 17.54 11.53 -0.72
CA ILE A 28 16.10 11.80 -0.70
C ILE A 28 15.62 11.97 -2.15
N MET A 29 14.51 11.32 -2.51
CA MET A 29 13.89 11.48 -3.83
C MET A 29 12.39 11.26 -3.79
N GLU A 30 11.70 11.64 -4.86
CA GLU A 30 10.27 11.39 -5.00
C GLU A 30 9.96 9.90 -4.99
N PHE A 31 8.82 9.53 -4.39
CA PHE A 31 8.44 8.12 -4.21
C PHE A 31 8.44 7.33 -5.52
N SER A 32 7.96 7.91 -6.62
CA SER A 32 7.95 7.24 -7.93
C SER A 32 9.36 6.89 -8.41
N GLN A 33 10.32 7.81 -8.24
CA GLN A 33 11.73 7.59 -8.60
C GLN A 33 12.39 6.56 -7.68
N LEU A 34 12.03 6.57 -6.39
CA LEU A 34 12.51 5.59 -5.42
C LEU A 34 12.07 4.18 -5.82
N VAL A 35 10.79 4.01 -6.17
CA VAL A 35 10.22 2.72 -6.58
C VAL A 35 10.91 2.15 -7.82
N GLU A 36 11.29 3.00 -8.78
CA GLU A 36 12.03 2.57 -9.97
C GLU A 36 13.41 2.00 -9.63
N LYS A 37 14.05 2.49 -8.55
CA LYS A 37 15.43 2.14 -8.17
C LYS A 37 15.54 1.09 -7.08
N CYS A 38 14.52 0.91 -6.26
CA CYS A 38 14.59 -0.01 -5.13
C CYS A 38 14.22 -1.45 -5.51
N ASP A 39 14.87 -2.41 -4.83
CA ASP A 39 14.51 -3.82 -4.87
C ASP A 39 13.46 -4.19 -3.82
N VAL A 40 13.51 -3.54 -2.65
CA VAL A 40 12.61 -3.75 -1.51
C VAL A 40 12.21 -2.39 -0.92
N LEU A 41 10.94 -2.25 -0.56
CA LEU A 41 10.39 -1.06 0.10
C LEU A 41 10.17 -1.31 1.58
N PHE A 42 10.57 -0.36 2.42
CA PHE A 42 10.25 -0.36 3.84
C PHE A 42 9.13 0.64 4.12
N ALA A 43 7.99 0.16 4.60
CA ALA A 43 6.85 0.98 5.00
C ALA A 43 6.86 1.15 6.52
N ILE A 44 7.18 2.36 6.99
CA ILE A 44 7.34 2.65 8.41
C ILE A 44 6.02 3.20 8.99
N GLY A 45 5.39 2.45 9.89
CA GLY A 45 4.15 2.84 10.57
C GLY A 45 3.17 1.68 10.76
N GLY A 46 1.88 1.94 10.67
CA GLY A 46 0.84 0.90 10.82
C GLY A 46 0.45 0.22 9.52
N ASP A 47 -0.57 -0.64 9.59
CA ASP A 47 -1.18 -1.27 8.41
C ASP A 47 -1.67 -0.23 7.40
N GLY A 48 -2.18 0.92 7.86
CA GLY A 48 -2.55 2.04 6.99
C GLY A 48 -1.40 2.57 6.13
N THR A 49 -0.16 2.53 6.64
CA THR A 49 1.03 2.90 5.88
C THR A 49 1.29 1.91 4.73
N ILE A 50 1.17 0.61 5.02
CA ILE A 50 1.33 -0.44 4.01
C ILE A 50 0.25 -0.32 2.93
N LEU A 51 -1.02 -0.16 3.33
CA LEU A 51 -2.13 0.05 2.41
C LEU A 51 -1.94 1.28 1.53
N SER A 52 -1.45 2.39 2.11
CA SER A 52 -1.12 3.61 1.36
C SER A 52 0.02 3.38 0.35
N THR A 53 1.06 2.66 0.77
CA THR A 53 2.19 2.32 -0.10
C THR A 53 1.73 1.47 -1.28
N VAL A 54 0.95 0.41 -1.03
CA VAL A 54 0.40 -0.47 -2.08
C VAL A 54 -0.44 0.32 -3.09
N ARG A 55 -1.29 1.26 -2.64
CA ARG A 55 -2.08 2.12 -3.54
C ARG A 55 -1.22 2.96 -4.48
N ARG A 56 -0.08 3.45 -4.00
CA ARG A 56 0.84 4.31 -4.78
C ARG A 56 1.73 3.53 -5.73
N LEU A 57 1.93 2.23 -5.49
CA LEU A 57 2.72 1.37 -6.37
C LEU A 57 1.99 1.02 -7.66
N GLU A 58 0.66 0.99 -7.64
CA GLU A 58 -0.18 0.65 -8.79
C GLU A 58 0.30 -0.64 -9.49
N LYS A 59 0.81 -0.55 -10.72
CA LYS A 59 1.34 -1.69 -11.50
C LYS A 59 2.81 -2.00 -11.20
N ASN A 60 3.52 -1.12 -10.52
CA ASN A 60 4.95 -1.22 -10.20
C ASN A 60 5.18 -1.85 -8.82
N MET A 61 4.49 -2.95 -8.53
CA MET A 61 4.58 -3.62 -7.23
C MET A 61 6.01 -4.08 -6.93
N LYS A 62 6.46 -3.78 -5.71
CA LYS A 62 7.74 -4.22 -5.14
C LYS A 62 7.45 -5.02 -3.86
N PRO A 63 8.36 -5.91 -3.44
CA PRO A 63 8.33 -6.45 -2.10
C PRO A 63 8.27 -5.32 -1.07
N ILE A 64 7.30 -5.37 -0.16
CA ILE A 64 7.11 -4.38 0.90
C ILE A 64 7.34 -5.07 2.24
N MET A 65 8.23 -4.51 3.03
CA MET A 65 8.41 -4.87 4.43
C MET A 65 7.80 -3.78 5.32
N GLY A 66 6.78 -4.15 6.09
CA GLY A 66 6.17 -3.27 7.07
C GLY A 66 6.96 -3.22 8.38
N ILE A 67 7.39 -2.03 8.80
CA ILE A 67 8.01 -1.78 10.10
C ILE A 67 6.98 -1.11 11.01
N HIS A 68 6.51 -1.85 12.01
CA HIS A 68 5.53 -1.34 12.95
C HIS A 68 6.17 -0.57 14.10
N ILE A 69 5.85 0.73 14.17
CA ILE A 69 6.22 1.61 15.28
C ILE A 69 4.96 1.81 16.14
N GLY A 70 4.66 0.86 17.04
CA GLY A 70 3.44 0.91 17.86
C GLY A 70 2.91 -0.46 18.36
N GLY A 71 1.58 -0.62 18.33
CA GLY A 71 0.81 -1.75 18.86
C GLY A 71 0.94 -3.08 18.08
N LEU A 72 -0.16 -3.81 17.90
CA LEU A 72 -0.21 -5.01 17.04
C LEU A 72 -0.89 -4.64 15.72
N GLY A 73 -0.21 -4.89 14.59
CA GLY A 73 -0.76 -4.78 13.23
C GLY A 73 -0.89 -6.15 12.58
N PHE A 74 -1.74 -6.28 11.56
CA PHE A 74 -1.99 -7.53 10.83
C PHE A 74 -1.06 -7.71 9.62
N LEU A 75 -0.58 -6.60 9.05
CA LEU A 75 0.23 -6.61 7.83
C LEU A 75 1.73 -6.44 8.09
N SER A 76 2.10 -5.91 9.25
CA SER A 76 3.49 -5.57 9.57
C SER A 76 4.24 -6.76 10.12
N GLU A 77 5.43 -7.03 9.58
CA GLU A 77 6.23 -8.23 9.88
C GLU A 77 7.37 -7.93 10.87
N CYS A 78 7.71 -6.66 11.06
CA CYS A 78 8.86 -6.23 11.84
C CYS A 78 8.51 -5.13 12.86
N ARG A 79 9.23 -5.12 13.98
CA ARG A 79 9.20 -4.11 15.03
C ARG A 79 10.60 -3.49 15.15
N GLU A 80 10.67 -2.33 15.80
CA GLU A 80 11.95 -1.65 16.03
C GLU A 80 13.03 -2.57 16.66
N ASN A 81 12.63 -3.43 17.61
CA ASN A 81 13.54 -4.31 18.32
C ASN A 81 14.15 -5.44 17.47
N ASN A 82 13.52 -5.85 16.36
CA ASN A 82 14.03 -6.90 15.47
C ASN A 82 14.38 -6.38 14.06
N LEU A 83 14.37 -5.06 13.85
CA LEU A 83 14.67 -4.43 12.56
C LEU A 83 16.04 -4.82 12.04
N LYS A 84 17.07 -4.77 12.89
CA LYS A 84 18.44 -5.11 12.50
C LYS A 84 18.56 -6.56 12.03
N GLU A 85 17.92 -7.49 12.75
CA GLU A 85 17.89 -8.90 12.38
C GLU A 85 17.17 -9.10 11.05
N SER A 86 16.02 -8.46 10.88
CA SER A 86 15.24 -8.57 9.65
C SER A 86 15.96 -8.01 8.42
N ILE A 87 16.65 -6.88 8.56
CA ILE A 87 17.51 -6.34 7.50
C ILE A 87 18.60 -7.35 7.16
N ASN A 88 19.29 -7.93 8.14
CA ASN A 88 20.31 -8.94 7.89
C ASN A 88 19.74 -10.16 7.15
N SER A 89 18.54 -10.63 7.51
CA SER A 89 17.87 -11.72 6.79
C SER A 89 17.58 -11.35 5.34
N ILE A 90 17.15 -10.12 5.05
CA ILE A 90 16.98 -9.64 3.67
C ILE A 90 18.31 -9.68 2.91
N LEU A 91 19.38 -9.16 3.51
CA LEU A 91 20.71 -9.11 2.90
C LEU A 91 21.30 -10.51 2.64
N ASN A 92 20.96 -11.48 3.48
CA ASN A 92 21.39 -12.87 3.33
C ASN A 92 20.44 -13.72 2.45
N ASN A 93 19.38 -13.13 1.88
CA ASN A 93 18.31 -13.85 1.17
C ASN A 93 17.57 -14.89 2.02
N GLU A 94 17.49 -14.67 3.32
CA GLU A 94 16.82 -15.52 4.32
C GLU A 94 15.40 -15.03 4.60
N TYR A 95 14.59 -14.84 3.55
CA TYR A 95 13.22 -14.37 3.66
C TYR A 95 12.29 -15.09 2.69
N LEU A 96 10.98 -14.96 2.92
CA LEU A 96 9.95 -15.45 2.02
C LEU A 96 9.11 -14.29 1.52
N ILE A 97 8.77 -14.29 0.23
CA ILE A 97 7.84 -13.32 -0.34
C ILE A 97 6.44 -13.91 -0.30
N SER A 98 5.54 -13.25 0.44
CA SER A 98 4.12 -13.59 0.43
C SER A 98 3.41 -12.81 -0.68
N GLN A 99 2.79 -13.53 -1.60
CA GLN A 99 1.95 -12.92 -2.64
C GLN A 99 0.53 -12.73 -2.10
N ARG A 100 0.00 -11.51 -2.24
CA ARG A 100 -1.38 -11.18 -1.86
C ARG A 100 -2.19 -10.80 -3.10
N MET A 101 -3.46 -11.17 -3.08
CA MET A 101 -4.42 -10.71 -4.09
C MET A 101 -4.56 -9.18 -3.97
N LEU A 102 -4.76 -8.52 -5.10
CA LEU A 102 -5.03 -7.08 -5.18
C LEU A 102 -6.23 -6.87 -6.10
N LEU A 103 -7.18 -6.06 -5.66
CA LEU A 103 -8.31 -5.65 -6.48
C LEU A 103 -7.87 -4.49 -7.38
N GLU A 104 -8.00 -4.66 -8.70
CA GLU A 104 -7.97 -3.55 -9.67
C GLU A 104 -9.40 -3.05 -9.88
N VAL A 105 -9.64 -1.76 -9.69
CA VAL A 105 -10.94 -1.13 -9.91
C VAL A 105 -10.84 -0.10 -11.00
N GLN A 106 -11.68 -0.24 -12.02
CA GLN A 106 -11.84 0.75 -13.08
C GLN A 106 -13.15 1.49 -12.86
N VAL A 107 -13.07 2.78 -12.54
CA VAL A 107 -14.25 3.63 -12.39
C VAL A 107 -14.42 4.43 -13.67
N SER A 108 -15.56 4.24 -14.34
CA SER A 108 -15.89 4.90 -15.62
C SER A 108 -17.12 5.81 -15.45
N PRO A 109 -16.95 7.03 -14.90
CA PRO A 109 -18.04 7.98 -14.73
C PRO A 109 -18.51 8.56 -16.08
N PRO A 110 -19.80 8.90 -16.26
CA PRO A 110 -20.34 9.32 -17.56
C PRO A 110 -19.67 10.54 -18.20
N ASN A 111 -19.19 11.49 -17.37
CA ASN A 111 -18.67 12.80 -17.82
C ASN A 111 -17.26 13.10 -17.28
N ASN A 112 -16.57 12.10 -16.74
CA ASN A 112 -15.27 12.29 -16.10
C ASN A 112 -14.24 11.30 -16.67
N VAL A 113 -12.97 11.56 -16.38
CA VAL A 113 -11.87 10.69 -16.81
C VAL A 113 -11.95 9.35 -16.08
N ASN A 114 -11.74 8.26 -16.80
CA ASN A 114 -11.62 6.93 -16.21
C ASN A 114 -10.45 6.92 -15.22
N GLN A 115 -10.68 6.33 -14.05
CA GLN A 115 -9.66 6.17 -13.02
C GLN A 115 -9.45 4.69 -12.72
N THR A 116 -8.20 4.30 -12.52
CA THR A 116 -7.83 2.98 -12.02
C THR A 116 -7.38 3.12 -10.58
N LEU A 117 -7.98 2.33 -9.70
CA LEU A 117 -7.65 2.26 -8.28
C LEU A 117 -7.22 0.84 -7.93
N TRP A 118 -6.44 0.71 -6.88
CA TRP A 118 -5.93 -0.57 -6.38
C TRP A 118 -6.26 -0.73 -4.91
N ALA A 119 -6.69 -1.91 -4.48
CA ALA A 119 -6.98 -2.18 -3.07
C ALA A 119 -6.47 -3.55 -2.62
N LEU A 120 -5.76 -3.55 -1.49
CA LEU A 120 -5.24 -4.76 -0.85
C LEU A 120 -6.28 -5.46 0.01
N ASN A 121 -7.14 -4.70 0.70
CA ASN A 121 -8.15 -5.28 1.58
C ASN A 121 -9.47 -5.31 0.83
N ASP A 122 -10.06 -4.13 0.62
CA ASP A 122 -11.41 -4.01 0.14
C ASP A 122 -11.67 -2.71 -0.63
N ILE A 123 -12.77 -2.72 -1.37
CA ILE A 123 -13.37 -1.59 -2.07
C ILE A 123 -14.80 -1.45 -1.58
N VAL A 124 -15.14 -0.24 -1.14
CA VAL A 124 -16.46 0.10 -0.65
C VAL A 124 -17.13 1.04 -1.64
N ILE A 125 -18.33 0.67 -2.07
CA ILE A 125 -19.25 1.54 -2.83
C ILE A 125 -20.42 1.86 -1.89
N ASP A 126 -20.56 3.11 -1.47
CA ASP A 126 -21.62 3.55 -0.57
C ASP A 126 -22.49 4.66 -1.16
N HIS A 127 -23.49 5.11 -0.41
CA HIS A 127 -24.38 6.20 -0.82
C HIS A 127 -23.76 7.61 -0.68
N GLY A 128 -22.49 7.73 -0.30
CA GLY A 128 -21.80 8.98 -0.02
C GLY A 128 -22.59 9.87 0.95
N PRO A 129 -22.75 11.17 0.68
CA PRO A 129 -23.50 12.08 1.55
C PRO A 129 -25.02 11.97 1.41
N SER A 130 -25.54 11.11 0.50
CA SER A 130 -26.98 10.96 0.29
C SER A 130 -27.66 10.37 1.52
N ALA A 131 -28.89 10.79 1.83
CA ALA A 131 -29.71 10.14 2.85
C ALA A 131 -30.55 8.97 2.29
N ARG A 132 -30.43 8.67 0.99
CA ARG A 132 -31.16 7.58 0.32
C ARG A 132 -30.29 6.33 0.27
N LEU A 133 -30.95 5.17 0.38
CA LEU A 133 -30.30 3.88 0.16
C LEU A 133 -29.67 3.81 -1.23
N LEU A 134 -28.48 3.24 -1.29
CA LEU A 134 -27.82 2.89 -2.54
C LEU A 134 -28.58 1.71 -3.16
N LYS A 135 -28.85 1.80 -4.45
CA LYS A 135 -29.30 0.66 -5.27
C LYS A 135 -28.18 0.29 -6.24
N ALA A 136 -27.50 -0.82 -5.97
CA ALA A 136 -26.34 -1.27 -6.73
C ALA A 136 -26.68 -2.55 -7.52
N GLU A 137 -26.71 -2.45 -8.84
CA GLU A 137 -26.73 -3.62 -9.72
C GLU A 137 -25.33 -4.21 -9.80
N VAL A 138 -25.20 -5.48 -9.42
CA VAL A 138 -23.92 -6.20 -9.44
C VAL A 138 -23.97 -7.27 -10.51
N GLN A 139 -22.92 -7.30 -11.33
CA GLN A 139 -22.73 -8.29 -12.37
C GLN A 139 -21.39 -9.02 -12.14
N VAL A 140 -21.35 -10.32 -12.45
CA VAL A 140 -20.13 -11.14 -12.42
C VAL A 140 -19.92 -11.70 -13.82
N SER A 141 -18.74 -11.46 -14.40
CA SER A 141 -18.44 -11.86 -15.78
C SER A 141 -19.52 -11.42 -16.78
N ASN A 142 -20.00 -10.18 -16.65
CA ASN A 142 -21.08 -9.58 -17.45
C ASN A 142 -22.46 -10.26 -17.35
N HIS A 143 -22.68 -11.09 -16.32
CA HIS A 143 -23.98 -11.67 -16.02
C HIS A 143 -24.56 -11.00 -14.78
N TYR A 144 -25.85 -10.63 -14.84
CA TYR A 144 -26.59 -10.13 -13.69
C TYR A 144 -26.53 -11.13 -12.54
N LEU A 145 -26.08 -10.66 -11.38
CA LEU A 145 -26.08 -11.44 -10.14
C LEU A 145 -27.30 -11.06 -9.30
N ASN A 146 -27.35 -9.79 -8.86
CA ASN A 146 -28.41 -9.27 -8.02
C ASN A 146 -28.39 -7.73 -8.03
N THR A 147 -29.46 -7.13 -7.53
CA THR A 147 -29.52 -5.72 -7.16
C THR A 147 -29.59 -5.60 -5.65
N PHE A 148 -28.56 -5.02 -5.05
CA PHE A 148 -28.50 -4.78 -3.61
C PHE A 148 -29.07 -3.40 -3.28
N GLU A 149 -29.88 -3.31 -2.23
CA GLU A 149 -30.42 -2.07 -1.68
C GLU A 149 -29.98 -1.94 -0.22
N GLY A 150 -29.22 -0.89 0.11
CA GLY A 150 -28.61 -0.74 1.44
C GLY A 150 -27.66 0.45 1.53
N ASP A 151 -26.81 0.45 2.55
CA ASP A 151 -25.85 1.54 2.76
C ASP A 151 -24.69 1.50 1.77
N GLY A 152 -24.30 0.29 1.34
CA GLY A 152 -23.21 0.09 0.40
C GLY A 152 -23.01 -1.37 0.03
N VAL A 153 -22.01 -1.61 -0.83
CA VAL A 153 -21.52 -2.93 -1.24
C VAL A 153 -20.00 -2.94 -1.06
N ILE A 154 -19.48 -4.01 -0.45
CA ILE A 154 -18.05 -4.20 -0.21
C ILE A 154 -17.55 -5.38 -1.05
N PHE A 155 -16.44 -5.16 -1.75
CA PHE A 155 -15.68 -6.20 -2.44
C PHE A 155 -14.34 -6.34 -1.73
N SER A 156 -14.03 -7.52 -1.18
CA SER A 156 -12.79 -7.79 -0.42
C SER A 156 -11.97 -8.90 -1.08
N THR A 157 -10.66 -8.84 -0.90
CA THR A 157 -9.73 -9.95 -1.14
C THR A 157 -9.82 -11.04 -0.07
#